data_AF-A0A7X1HB85-F1
#
_entry.id   AF-A0A7X1HB85-F1
#
_cell.length_a   1.000
_cell.length_b   1.000
_cell.length_c   1.000
_cell.angle_alpha   90.00
_cell.angle_beta   90.00
_cell.angle_gamma   90.00
#
_symmetry.space_group_name_H-M   'P 1'
#
loop_
_entity.id
_entity.type
_entity.pdbx_description
1 polymer ?
#
loop_
_entity_poly.entity_id
_entity_poly.type
_entity_poly.pdbx_seq_one_letter_code
_entity_poly.pdbx_strand_id
1 'polypeptide(L)'
;MAIVMLNAVTRIERKAATSFVFDTVNRLGGWIDDVHMYSNLMNTIRFTLPAGAFAGLLEALGEGGIAVETPARLGTIRDPSAERMATLQLTFIHDEPDLKREIPSIPG
;
A
#
# COMPACT_ATOMS: atom_id res chain seq x y z
N MET A 1 -18.74 -5.32 7.64
CA MET A 1 -17.28 -5.49 7.76
C MET A 1 -16.63 -4.21 7.26
N ALA A 2 -15.83 -3.52 8.06
CA ALA A 2 -15.22 -2.23 7.67
C ALA A 2 -13.77 -2.45 7.21
N ILE A 3 -13.48 -2.07 5.96
CA ILE A 3 -12.13 -2.11 5.39
C ILE A 3 -11.28 -0.96 5.92
N VAL A 4 -10.00 -1.21 6.18
CA VAL A 4 -9.04 -0.16 6.54
C VAL A 4 -8.46 0.43 5.25
N MET A 5 -8.60 1.74 5.05
CA MET A 5 -8.05 2.43 3.89
C MET A 5 -6.82 3.23 4.32
N LEU A 6 -5.69 3.00 3.67
CA LEU A 6 -4.42 3.66 3.93
C LEU A 6 -3.94 4.30 2.63
N ASN A 7 -3.43 5.53 2.75
CA ASN A 7 -2.75 6.21 1.65
C ASN A 7 -1.30 6.41 2.05
N ALA A 8 -0.37 6.21 1.13
CA ALA A 8 1.04 6.43 1.40
C ALA A 8 1.77 7.03 0.23
N VAL A 9 2.84 7.74 0.54
CA VAL A 9 3.76 8.35 -0.41
C VAL A 9 5.17 7.86 -0.12
N THR A 10 5.93 7.60 -1.18
CA THR A 10 7.35 7.25 -1.06
C THR A 10 8.17 7.76 -2.24
N ARG A 11 9.47 7.96 -2.02
CA ARG A 11 10.48 8.21 -3.07
C ARG A 11 11.28 6.94 -3.42
N ILE A 12 10.97 5.82 -2.77
CA ILE A 12 11.63 4.54 -3.02
C ILE A 12 11.17 4.02 -4.38
N GLU A 13 12.08 3.36 -5.09
CA GLU A 13 11.78 2.68 -6.35
C GLU A 13 10.59 1.73 -6.15
N ARG A 14 9.65 1.74 -7.09
CA ARG A 14 8.34 1.10 -6.99
C ARG A 14 8.42 -0.37 -6.59
N LYS A 15 9.27 -1.15 -7.25
CA LYS A 15 9.41 -2.58 -6.97
C LYS A 15 9.97 -2.80 -5.57
N ALA A 16 11.00 -2.07 -5.17
CA ALA A 16 11.57 -2.14 -3.82
C ALA A 16 10.54 -1.79 -2.74
N ALA A 17 9.78 -0.71 -2.91
CA ALA A 17 8.73 -0.32 -1.98
C ALA A 17 7.59 -1.36 -1.89
N THR A 18 7.17 -1.91 -3.04
CA THR A 18 6.12 -2.96 -3.08
C THR A 18 6.60 -4.24 -2.38
N SER A 19 7.83 -4.69 -2.64
CA SER A 19 8.42 -5.83 -1.95
C SER A 19 8.53 -5.59 -0.44
N PHE A 20 8.95 -4.39 -0.03
CA PHE A 20 9.05 -4.04 1.38
C PHE A 20 7.69 -4.09 2.10
N VAL A 21 6.61 -3.63 1.45
CA VAL A 21 5.24 -3.77 1.98
C VAL A 21 4.87 -5.25 2.15
N PHE A 22 5.14 -6.08 1.14
CA PHE A 22 4.80 -7.51 1.19
C PHE A 22 5.54 -8.23 2.33
N ASP A 23 6.84 -8.01 2.42
CA ASP A 23 7.68 -8.62 3.45
C ASP A 23 7.22 -8.18 4.84
N THR A 24 6.87 -6.91 5.01
CA THR A 24 6.37 -6.38 6.28
C THR A 24 5.01 -6.97 6.66
N VAL A 25 4.07 -7.05 5.72
CA VAL A 25 2.75 -7.67 5.97
C VAL A 25 2.91 -9.14 6.36
N ASN A 26 3.71 -9.90 5.60
CA ASN A 26 3.98 -11.32 5.89
C ASN A 26 4.64 -11.50 7.26
N ARG A 27 5.64 -10.68 7.59
CA ARG A 27 6.34 -10.71 8.89
C ARG A 27 5.40 -10.42 10.07
N LEU A 28 4.37 -9.61 9.85
CA LEU A 28 3.36 -9.27 10.84
C LEU A 28 2.17 -10.27 10.88
N GLY A 29 2.28 -11.39 10.16
CA GLY A 29 1.29 -12.47 10.16
C GLY A 29 0.09 -12.24 9.26
N GLY A 30 0.18 -11.27 8.35
CA GLY A 30 -0.82 -11.04 7.30
C GLY A 30 -0.44 -11.67 5.98
N TRP A 31 -1.26 -11.45 4.96
CA TRP A 31 -0.99 -11.86 3.58
C TRP A 31 -1.55 -10.83 2.59
N ILE A 32 -1.00 -10.84 1.38
CA ILE A 32 -1.45 -9.99 0.27
C ILE A 32 -2.60 -10.70 -0.45
N ASP A 33 -3.72 -10.01 -0.58
CA ASP A 33 -4.89 -10.50 -1.30
C ASP A 33 -4.79 -10.21 -2.80
N ASP A 34 -4.30 -9.02 -3.16
CA ASP A 34 -4.25 -8.55 -4.55
C ASP A 34 -3.38 -7.28 -4.69
N VAL A 35 -2.84 -7.06 -5.89
CA VAL A 35 -2.15 -5.81 -6.24
C VAL A 35 -2.59 -5.33 -7.59
N HIS A 36 -3.04 -4.07 -7.63
CA HIS A 36 -3.42 -3.40 -8.86
C HIS A 36 -2.45 -2.25 -9.15
N MET A 37 -1.78 -2.32 -10.30
CA MET A 37 -0.86 -1.29 -10.76
C MET A 37 -1.56 -0.41 -11.78
N TYR A 38 -1.81 0.85 -11.44
CA TYR A 38 -2.49 1.80 -12.33
C TYR A 38 -1.51 2.50 -13.26
N SER A 39 -0.34 2.88 -12.75
CA SER A 39 0.73 3.54 -13.51
C SER A 39 2.10 3.29 -12.87
N ASN A 40 3.14 3.94 -13.37
CA ASN A 40 4.43 3.97 -12.70
C ASN A 40 4.42 4.82 -11.42
N LEU A 41 3.46 5.74 -11.31
CA LEU A 41 3.29 6.65 -10.18
C LEU A 41 2.38 6.11 -9.07
N MET A 42 1.59 5.06 -9.33
CA MET A 42 0.61 4.57 -8.34
C MET A 42 0.26 3.09 -8.47
N ASN A 43 0.20 2.41 -7.33
CA ASN A 43 -0.43 1.10 -7.19
C ASN A 43 -1.30 1.03 -5.93
N THR A 44 -2.18 0.04 -5.88
CA THR A 44 -3.00 -0.29 -4.71
C THR A 44 -2.76 -1.74 -4.33
N ILE A 45 -2.44 -1.96 -3.06
CA ILE A 45 -2.18 -3.28 -2.47
C ILE A 45 -3.34 -3.59 -1.53
N ARG A 46 -4.05 -4.69 -1.77
CA ARG A 46 -5.05 -5.24 -0.85
C ARG A 46 -4.40 -6.35 -0.04
N PHE A 47 -4.62 -6.32 1.27
CA PHE A 47 -4.04 -7.29 2.18
C PHE A 47 -4.93 -7.49 3.40
N THR A 48 -4.71 -8.60 4.10
CA THR A 48 -5.38 -8.91 5.36
C THR A 48 -4.33 -9.03 6.46
N LEU A 49 -4.60 -8.43 7.61
CA LEU A 49 -3.67 -8.38 8.75
C LEU A 49 -4.44 -8.46 10.07
N PRO A 50 -3.89 -9.07 11.14
CA PRO A 50 -4.46 -8.99 12.48
C PRO A 50 -4.61 -7.53 12.92
N ALA A 51 -5.76 -7.18 13.52
CA ALA A 51 -6.07 -5.81 13.91
C ALA A 51 -4.99 -5.17 14.81
N GLY A 52 -4.37 -5.94 15.69
CA GLY A 52 -3.29 -5.50 16.58
C GLY A 52 -1.97 -5.17 15.87
N ALA A 53 -1.76 -5.67 14.65
CA ALA A 53 -0.50 -5.51 13.93
C ALA A 53 -0.45 -4.24 13.05
N PHE A 54 -1.56 -3.50 12.90
CA PHE A 54 -1.57 -2.27 12.09
C PHE A 54 -0.63 -1.19 12.63
N ALA A 55 -0.47 -1.06 13.95
CA ALA A 55 0.47 -0.10 14.52
C ALA A 55 1.92 -0.40 14.09
N GLY A 56 2.32 -1.67 14.19
CA GLY A 56 3.65 -2.12 13.77
C GLY A 56 3.86 -2.05 12.25
N LEU A 57 2.80 -2.21 11.45
CA LEU A 57 2.85 -1.96 10.01
C LEU A 57 3.15 -0.48 9.73
N LEU A 58 2.41 0.45 10.34
CA LEU A 58 2.59 1.88 10.12
C LEU A 58 3.98 2.36 10.54
N GLU A 59 4.48 1.88 11.69
CA GLU A 59 5.82 2.15 12.18
C GLU A 59 6.89 1.65 11.21
N ALA A 60 6.83 0.37 10.81
CA ALA A 60 7.80 -0.22 9.90
C ALA A 60 7.78 0.45 8.50
N LEU A 61 6.60 0.82 7.99
CA LEU A 61 6.49 1.58 6.74
C LEU A 61 7.14 2.96 6.89
N GLY A 62 6.88 3.67 7.98
CA GLY A 62 7.47 4.98 8.25
C GLY A 62 9.00 4.92 8.35
N GLU A 63 9.55 3.98 9.13
CA GLU A 63 10.99 3.74 9.24
C GLU A 63 11.62 3.33 7.91
N GLY A 64 10.88 2.58 7.10
CA GLY A 64 11.26 2.16 5.76
C GLY A 64 11.18 3.25 4.70
N GLY A 65 10.76 4.49 5.03
CA GLY A 65 10.66 5.60 4.08
C GLY A 65 9.37 5.62 3.26
N ILE A 66 8.32 4.96 3.73
CA ILE A 66 6.96 4.98 3.18
C ILE A 66 6.07 5.74 4.16
N ALA A 67 5.80 7.00 3.86
CA ALA A 67 4.99 7.86 4.72
C ALA A 67 3.51 7.54 4.54
N VAL A 68 2.85 7.02 5.58
CA VAL A 68 1.43 6.65 5.53
C VAL A 68 0.57 7.78 6.11
N GLU A 69 -0.31 8.34 5.29
CA GLU A 69 -1.42 9.17 5.74
C GLU A 69 -2.50 8.25 6.31
N THR A 70 -2.59 8.23 7.64
CA THR A 70 -3.58 7.42 8.31
C THR A 70 -4.88 8.21 8.41
N PRO A 71 -6.00 7.81 7.79
CA PRO A 71 -7.28 8.41 8.15
C PRO A 71 -7.57 8.08 9.61
N ALA A 72 -8.16 9.03 10.34
CA ALA A 72 -8.32 9.05 11.79
C ALA A 72 -9.12 7.88 12.42
N ARG A 73 -9.40 6.79 11.69
CA ARG A 73 -10.26 5.70 12.13
C ARG A 73 -9.72 4.33 11.70
N LEU A 74 -8.66 3.88 12.36
CA LEU A 74 -8.41 2.43 12.55
C LEU A 74 -9.54 1.76 13.37
N GLY A 75 -10.40 2.58 13.99
CA GLY A 75 -11.47 2.14 14.87
C GLY A 75 -10.92 1.60 16.18
N THR A 76 -11.79 1.39 17.16
CA THR A 76 -11.38 0.72 18.40
C THR A 76 -11.12 -0.75 18.09
N ILE A 77 -9.89 -1.22 18.32
CA ILE A 77 -9.53 -2.63 18.24
C ILE A 77 -10.22 -3.33 19.42
N ARG A 78 -11.28 -4.09 19.15
CA ARG A 78 -11.98 -4.89 20.18
C ARG A 78 -11.32 -6.24 20.41
N ASP A 79 -10.76 -6.79 19.35
CA ASP A 79 -10.02 -8.05 19.33
C ASP A 79 -8.76 -7.85 18.46
N PRO A 80 -7.55 -7.84 19.06
CA PRO A 80 -6.30 -7.69 18.33
C PRO A 80 -6.00 -8.83 17.34
N SER A 81 -6.55 -10.02 17.58
CA SER A 81 -6.36 -11.20 16.73
C SER A 81 -7.32 -11.25 15.55
N ALA A 82 -8.39 -10.43 15.58
CA ALA A 82 -9.35 -10.37 14.51
C ALA A 82 -8.69 -9.89 13.21
N GLU A 83 -8.86 -10.67 12.16
CA GLU A 83 -8.38 -10.35 10.81
C GLU A 83 -9.12 -9.15 10.24
N ARG A 84 -8.38 -8.21 9.67
CA ARG A 84 -8.92 -7.00 9.05
C ARG A 84 -8.33 -6.84 7.66
N MET A 85 -9.24 -6.74 6.70
CA MET A 85 -8.88 -6.36 5.34
C MET A 85 -8.48 -4.88 5.29
N ALA A 86 -7.46 -4.60 4.50
CA ALA A 86 -6.96 -3.27 4.23
C ALA A 86 -6.61 -3.07 2.76
N THR A 87 -6.65 -1.80 2.36
CA THR A 87 -6.14 -1.31 1.09
C THR A 87 -5.08 -0.26 1.37
N LEU A 88 -3.88 -0.42 0.80
CA LEU A 88 -2.84 0.59 0.77
C LEU A 88 -2.70 1.13 -0.64
N GLN A 89 -3.09 2.38 -0.85
CA GLN A 89 -2.74 3.11 -2.05
C GLN A 89 -1.35 3.72 -1.86
N LEU A 90 -0.40 3.36 -2.71
CA LEU A 90 0.97 3.85 -2.65
C LEU A 90 1.27 4.70 -3.89
N THR A 91 1.64 5.94 -3.63
CA THR A 91 2.05 6.91 -4.65
C THR A 91 3.57 7.06 -4.64
N PHE A 92 4.18 6.91 -5.80
CA PHE A 92 5.62 6.99 -6.00
C PHE A 92 5.99 8.38 -6.52
N ILE A 93 6.85 9.08 -5.78
CA ILE A 93 7.45 10.33 -6.21
C ILE A 93 8.75 9.99 -6.92
N HIS A 94 8.79 10.24 -8.23
CA HIS A 94 10.00 10.18 -9.04
C HIS A 94 10.01 11.35 -10.03
N ASP A 95 11.20 11.79 -10.45
CA ASP A 95 11.36 12.87 -11.44
C ASP A 95 11.21 12.36 -12.90
N GLU A 96 10.93 11.06 -13.09
CA GLU A 96 10.72 10.49 -14.42
C GLU A 96 9.37 10.93 -15.01
N PRO A 97 9.30 11.21 -16.34
CA PRO A 97 8.04 11.55 -16.98
C PRO A 97 7.05 10.38 -16.86
N ASP A 98 5.78 10.70 -16.56
CA ASP A 98 4.72 9.69 -16.49
C ASP A 98 4.67 8.88 -17.79
N LEU A 99 4.39 7.58 -17.68
CA LEU A 99 4.43 6.66 -18.81
C LEU A 99 3.27 6.99 -19.77
N LYS A 100 3.50 7.91 -20.71
CA LYS A 100 2.54 8.22 -21.77
C LYS A 100 2.43 6.99 -22.66
N ARG A 101 1.25 6.35 -22.62
CA ARG A 101 0.89 5.31 -23.57
C ARG A 101 0.91 5.94 -24.97
N GLU A 102 1.87 5.58 -25.83
CA GLU A 102 1.82 6.00 -27.23
C GLU A 102 0.50 5.50 -27.82
N ILE A 103 -0.38 6.42 -28.21
CA ILE A 103 -1.58 6.09 -28.97
C ILE A 103 -1.07 5.89 -30.40
N PRO A 104 -1.11 4.67 -30.96
CA PRO A 104 -0.77 4.49 -32.36
C PRO A 104 -1.74 5.33 -33.20
N SER A 105 -1.20 6.15 -34.10
CA SER A 105 -2.03 6.90 -35.07
C SER A 105 -2.88 5.90 -35.83
N ILE A 106 -4.21 6.02 -35.74
CA ILE A 106 -5.13 5.24 -36.57
C ILE A 106 -5.06 5.84 -37.98
N PRO A 107 -4.62 5.10 -39.02
CA PRO A 107 -4.74 5.54 -40.40
C PRO A 107 -6.22 5.56 -40.77
N GLY A 108 -6.70 6.71 -41.26
CA GLY A 108 -8.02 6.85 -41.88
C GLY A 108 -8.10 6.23 -43.27
#